data_AF-A0AAR2LLZ9-F1
#
_entry.id   AF-A0AAR2LLZ9-F1
#
_cell.length_a   1.000
_cell.length_b   1.000
_cell.length_c   1.000
_cell.angle_alpha   90.00
_cell.angle_beta   90.00
_cell.angle_gamma   90.00
#
_symmetry.space_group_name_H-M   'P 1'
#
loop_
_entity.id
_entity.type
_entity.pdbx_description
1 polymer ?
#
loop_
_entity_poly.entity_id
_entity_poly.type
_entity_poly.pdbx_seq_one_letter_code
_entity_poly.pdbx_strand_id
1 'polypeptide(L)'
;MSMNVDMDFRNEPIHAYQNVETLHKSSRSDARHAQRRAFRLAALCIGVMCILQATLNIVLRLYFTFQVDTNLLYTGCNNQSVERDQTCCNNLAKERDQLQASITNLAKERDQLQASNTNLAKERDQLQASNTNLAKKRDQLQASNTNLVKERDQLQTSYTNLAKERDQLQTSYTNLAKERDQLQASNTNLAKERDQLQASNTNLAKERDTLQRKLSELDGNINKAGWMYFRSSIYYMSTEKKSWTESRQDCKNKGADLVIINSREEQEFVEMIRKGQEAWIGLSDINQENGWKWVDGSTLNTR
;
A
#
# COMPACT_ATOMS: atom_id res chain seq x y z
N MET A 1 -29.94 -62.74 47.85
CA MET A 1 -29.74 -62.25 49.23
C MET A 1 -29.41 -63.46 50.09
N SER A 2 -28.31 -63.37 50.84
CA SER A 2 -27.74 -64.34 51.78
C SER A 2 -27.00 -65.56 51.19
N MET A 3 -25.67 -65.51 51.34
CA MET A 3 -24.68 -66.58 51.13
C MET A 3 -24.52 -67.44 52.40
N ASN A 4 -24.29 -68.73 52.21
CA ASN A 4 -23.64 -69.77 53.06
C ASN A 4 -24.09 -71.14 52.48
N VAL A 5 -23.41 -72.29 52.57
CA VAL A 5 -22.55 -72.91 53.60
C VAL A 5 -21.63 -73.95 52.92
N ASP A 6 -20.51 -74.22 53.58
CA ASP A 6 -19.41 -75.16 53.32
C ASP A 6 -19.65 -76.59 53.90
N MET A 7 -18.63 -77.48 53.78
CA MET A 7 -18.36 -78.79 54.44
C MET A 7 -18.84 -80.11 53.78
N ASP A 8 -18.14 -81.27 53.84
CA ASP A 8 -16.73 -81.69 54.09
C ASP A 8 -16.70 -83.27 54.03
N PHE A 9 -15.50 -83.86 54.05
CA PHE A 9 -15.08 -85.20 54.58
C PHE A 9 -14.94 -86.49 53.71
N ARG A 10 -13.66 -86.76 53.36
CA ARG A 10 -12.78 -87.96 53.46
C ARG A 10 -13.35 -89.40 53.65
N ASN A 11 -12.75 -90.42 53.02
CA ASN A 11 -11.67 -91.31 53.56
C ASN A 11 -11.34 -92.58 52.71
N GLU A 12 -10.10 -93.08 52.87
CA GLU A 12 -9.32 -94.20 52.27
C GLU A 12 -9.74 -95.68 52.64
N PRO A 13 -8.89 -96.77 52.61
CA PRO A 13 -8.20 -97.51 51.51
C PRO A 13 -8.21 -99.09 51.62
N ILE A 14 -7.54 -99.77 50.64
CA ILE A 14 -6.70 -101.03 50.64
C ILE A 14 -7.15 -102.31 51.43
N HIS A 15 -7.00 -103.53 50.86
CA HIS A 15 -6.26 -104.68 51.43
C HIS A 15 -6.24 -105.97 50.58
N ALA A 16 -5.25 -106.82 50.87
CA ALA A 16 -4.70 -107.92 50.09
C ALA A 16 -4.77 -109.30 50.78
N TYR A 17 -4.35 -110.35 50.05
CA TYR A 17 -3.77 -111.65 50.45
C TYR A 17 -4.59 -112.97 50.47
N GLN A 18 -3.83 -114.04 50.20
CA GLN A 18 -4.04 -115.40 49.67
C GLN A 18 -4.33 -116.56 50.67
N ASN A 19 -4.80 -117.71 50.11
CA ASN A 19 -4.43 -119.15 50.36
C ASN A 19 -4.88 -119.88 51.68
N VAL A 20 -5.06 -121.22 51.85
CA VAL A 20 -4.91 -122.51 51.09
C VAL A 20 -5.42 -123.74 51.93
N GLU A 21 -5.78 -124.88 51.28
CA GLU A 21 -5.84 -126.34 51.69
C GLU A 21 -6.75 -126.87 52.86
N THR A 22 -7.25 -128.13 52.98
CA THR A 22 -6.74 -129.53 52.75
C THR A 22 -7.90 -130.60 52.72
N LEU A 23 -7.59 -131.86 52.32
CA LEU A 23 -8.45 -133.07 52.09
C LEU A 23 -8.62 -134.07 53.29
N HIS A 24 -9.73 -134.84 53.37
CA HIS A 24 -9.78 -136.33 53.60
C HIS A 24 -11.22 -136.96 53.67
N LYS A 25 -11.55 -137.96 52.82
CA LYS A 25 -12.36 -139.18 53.15
C LYS A 25 -12.58 -140.11 51.93
N SER A 26 -12.10 -141.35 52.06
CA SER A 26 -12.03 -142.44 51.09
C SER A 26 -13.30 -143.32 51.07
N SER A 27 -13.53 -144.09 49.99
CA SER A 27 -14.39 -145.29 49.88
C SER A 27 -15.85 -145.20 49.36
N ARG A 28 -16.33 -144.02 48.91
CA ARG A 28 -17.66 -143.93 48.21
C ARG A 28 -17.68 -142.95 47.02
N SER A 29 -16.51 -142.46 46.63
CA SER A 29 -16.34 -141.50 45.54
C SER A 29 -15.83 -142.13 44.25
N ASP A 30 -15.22 -143.33 44.26
CA ASP A 30 -14.54 -143.90 43.08
C ASP A 30 -15.49 -144.28 41.93
N ALA A 31 -16.71 -144.75 42.21
CA ALA A 31 -17.74 -144.94 41.17
C ALA A 31 -18.36 -143.60 40.69
N ARG A 32 -18.44 -142.60 41.59
CA ARG A 32 -18.94 -141.25 41.25
C ARG A 32 -17.87 -140.39 40.55
N HIS A 33 -16.59 -140.69 40.71
CA HIS A 33 -15.49 -139.96 40.09
C HIS A 33 -15.20 -140.44 38.67
N ALA A 34 -15.27 -141.75 38.41
CA ALA A 34 -15.19 -142.27 37.04
C ALA A 34 -16.37 -141.78 36.19
N GLN A 35 -17.59 -141.81 36.73
CA GLN A 35 -18.79 -141.31 36.04
C GLN A 35 -18.75 -139.78 35.86
N ARG A 36 -18.30 -139.00 36.85
CA ARG A 36 -18.09 -137.55 36.69
C ARG A 36 -16.95 -137.22 35.73
N ARG A 37 -15.87 -138.01 35.67
CA ARG A 37 -14.79 -137.81 34.68
C ARG A 37 -15.26 -138.11 33.26
N ALA A 38 -16.05 -139.17 33.07
CA ALA A 38 -16.67 -139.49 31.78
C ALA A 38 -17.68 -138.42 31.35
N PHE A 39 -18.54 -137.93 32.25
CA PHE A 39 -19.44 -136.81 31.96
C PHE A 39 -18.70 -135.50 31.72
N ARG A 40 -17.60 -135.23 32.43
CA ARG A 40 -16.75 -134.05 32.19
C ARG A 40 -16.02 -134.14 30.84
N LEU A 41 -15.48 -135.30 30.48
CA LEU A 41 -14.87 -135.50 29.16
C LEU A 41 -15.92 -135.42 28.06
N ALA A 42 -17.09 -136.03 28.23
CA ALA A 42 -18.18 -135.95 27.25
C ALA A 42 -18.69 -134.51 27.10
N ALA A 43 -18.84 -133.76 28.20
CA ALA A 43 -19.22 -132.34 28.17
C ALA A 43 -18.12 -131.46 27.56
N LEU A 44 -16.84 -131.77 27.78
CA LEU A 44 -15.73 -131.09 27.14
C LEU A 44 -15.66 -131.42 25.65
N CYS A 45 -15.88 -132.67 25.24
CA CYS A 45 -15.91 -133.06 23.83
C CYS A 45 -17.13 -132.49 23.10
N ILE A 46 -18.31 -132.48 23.72
CA ILE A 46 -19.51 -131.85 23.17
C ILE A 46 -19.34 -130.33 23.15
N GLY A 47 -18.74 -129.73 24.19
CA GLY A 47 -18.43 -128.31 24.23
C GLY A 47 -17.43 -127.90 23.13
N VAL A 48 -16.36 -128.66 22.95
CA VAL A 48 -15.38 -128.43 21.88
C VAL A 48 -16.00 -128.70 20.51
N MET A 49 -16.83 -129.72 20.34
CA MET A 49 -17.57 -129.94 19.08
C MET A 49 -18.55 -128.80 18.79
N CYS A 50 -19.26 -128.27 19.79
CA CYS A 50 -20.14 -127.12 19.62
C CYS A 50 -19.36 -125.84 19.28
N ILE A 51 -18.19 -125.63 19.90
CA ILE A 51 -17.33 -124.49 19.59
C ILE A 51 -16.76 -124.63 18.17
N LEU A 52 -16.28 -125.83 17.79
CA LEU A 52 -15.78 -126.10 16.43
C LEU A 52 -16.90 -125.99 15.39
N GLN A 53 -18.12 -126.45 15.69
CA GLN A 53 -19.27 -126.31 14.81
C GLN A 53 -19.72 -124.85 14.71
N ALA A 54 -19.66 -124.09 15.79
CA ALA A 54 -19.97 -122.66 15.81
C ALA A 54 -18.91 -121.84 15.06
N THR A 55 -17.62 -122.10 15.27
CA THR A 55 -16.55 -121.42 14.53
C THR A 55 -16.58 -121.81 13.07
N LEU A 56 -16.83 -123.07 12.71
CA LEU A 56 -17.01 -123.48 11.32
C LEU A 56 -18.23 -122.81 10.70
N ASN A 57 -19.36 -122.72 11.39
CA ASN A 57 -20.56 -122.03 10.89
C ASN A 57 -20.37 -120.51 10.77
N ILE A 58 -19.59 -119.89 11.66
CA ILE A 58 -19.24 -118.47 11.60
C ILE A 58 -18.26 -118.22 10.45
N VAL A 59 -17.24 -119.06 10.29
CA VAL A 59 -16.28 -118.97 9.19
C VAL A 59 -16.95 -119.27 7.86
N LEU A 60 -17.86 -120.26 7.77
CA LEU A 60 -18.66 -120.48 6.58
C LEU A 60 -19.62 -119.33 6.33
N ARG A 61 -20.28 -118.77 7.35
CA ARG A 61 -21.14 -117.58 7.16
C ARG A 61 -20.33 -116.39 6.71
N LEU A 62 -19.14 -116.15 7.26
CA LEU A 62 -18.25 -115.05 6.87
C LEU A 62 -17.66 -115.29 5.49
N TYR A 63 -17.29 -116.52 5.14
CA TYR A 63 -16.82 -116.87 3.81
C TYR A 63 -17.95 -116.76 2.78
N PHE A 64 -19.17 -117.19 3.12
CA PHE A 64 -20.33 -117.10 2.23
C PHE A 64 -20.87 -115.66 2.14
N THR A 65 -20.86 -114.87 3.23
CA THR A 65 -21.18 -113.43 3.16
C THR A 65 -20.09 -112.67 2.43
N PHE A 66 -18.81 -112.96 2.66
CA PHE A 66 -17.72 -112.39 1.89
C PHE A 66 -17.80 -112.79 0.41
N GLN A 67 -18.09 -114.04 0.08
CA GLN A 67 -18.21 -114.50 -1.32
C GLN A 67 -19.52 -114.02 -1.99
N VAL A 68 -20.61 -113.83 -1.24
CA VAL A 68 -21.83 -113.17 -1.72
C VAL A 68 -21.59 -111.68 -1.90
N ASP A 69 -20.85 -111.01 -1.02
CA ASP A 69 -20.53 -109.58 -1.11
C ASP A 69 -19.52 -109.30 -2.22
N THR A 70 -18.50 -110.14 -2.44
CA THR A 70 -17.58 -110.02 -3.59
C THR A 70 -18.31 -110.34 -4.90
N ASN A 71 -19.27 -111.27 -4.91
CA ASN A 71 -20.11 -111.50 -6.09
C ASN A 71 -21.16 -110.41 -6.29
N LEU A 72 -21.71 -109.78 -5.25
CA LEU A 72 -22.63 -108.64 -5.37
C LEU A 72 -21.89 -107.40 -5.88
N LEU A 73 -20.62 -107.21 -5.49
CA LEU A 73 -19.78 -106.14 -6.01
C LEU A 73 -19.25 -106.42 -7.43
N TYR A 74 -19.13 -107.70 -7.84
CA TYR A 74 -18.59 -108.07 -9.16
C TYR A 74 -19.67 -108.35 -10.23
N THR A 75 -20.90 -108.71 -9.85
CA THR A 75 -22.03 -108.92 -10.78
C THR A 75 -23.17 -107.89 -10.65
N GLY A 76 -23.10 -106.94 -9.71
CA GLY A 76 -24.00 -105.78 -9.64
C GLY A 76 -23.74 -104.68 -10.70
N CYS A 77 -22.69 -104.82 -11.51
CA CYS A 77 -22.44 -104.02 -12.72
C CYS A 77 -22.77 -104.84 -13.98
N ASN A 78 -24.06 -105.12 -14.20
CA ASN A 78 -24.71 -105.35 -15.51
C ASN A 78 -26.19 -105.69 -15.21
N ASN A 79 -27.24 -105.05 -15.74
CA ASN A 79 -27.41 -104.46 -17.07
C ASN A 79 -28.54 -103.38 -17.12
N GLN A 80 -28.84 -102.66 -16.03
CA GLN A 80 -29.91 -101.62 -16.07
C GLN A 80 -29.80 -100.45 -15.07
N SER A 81 -28.60 -100.20 -14.54
CA SER A 81 -28.24 -99.03 -13.73
C SER A 81 -27.32 -98.05 -14.47
N VAL A 82 -26.61 -98.50 -15.50
CA VAL A 82 -25.63 -97.69 -16.27
C VAL A 82 -26.31 -96.56 -17.08
N GLU A 83 -27.51 -96.78 -17.66
CA GLU A 83 -28.19 -95.75 -18.49
C GLU A 83 -28.88 -94.61 -17.69
N ARG A 84 -29.42 -94.91 -16.50
CA ARG A 84 -30.06 -93.88 -15.64
C ARG A 84 -29.01 -92.99 -14.97
N ASP A 85 -27.90 -93.56 -14.53
CA ASP A 85 -26.74 -92.80 -14.06
C ASP A 85 -26.10 -91.99 -15.19
N GLN A 86 -26.05 -92.51 -16.43
CA GLN A 86 -25.56 -91.78 -17.60
C GLN A 86 -26.45 -90.57 -17.95
N THR A 87 -27.78 -90.70 -17.88
CA THR A 87 -28.72 -89.60 -18.21
C THR A 87 -28.68 -88.49 -17.16
N CYS A 88 -28.61 -88.84 -15.88
CA CYS A 88 -28.41 -87.86 -14.79
C CYS A 88 -27.07 -87.13 -14.92
N CYS A 89 -25.98 -87.87 -15.18
CA CYS A 89 -24.67 -87.30 -15.45
C CYS A 89 -24.66 -86.38 -16.68
N ASN A 90 -25.38 -86.73 -17.75
CA ASN A 90 -25.49 -85.92 -18.97
C ASN A 90 -26.26 -84.61 -18.74
N ASN A 91 -27.31 -84.61 -17.92
CA ASN A 91 -28.06 -83.39 -17.59
C ASN A 91 -27.27 -82.47 -16.64
N LEU A 92 -26.64 -83.02 -15.60
CA LEU A 92 -25.71 -82.26 -14.75
C LEU A 92 -24.55 -81.68 -15.56
N ALA A 93 -24.04 -82.40 -16.56
CA ALA A 93 -23.00 -81.90 -17.45
C ALA A 93 -23.47 -80.69 -18.28
N LYS A 94 -24.72 -80.71 -18.78
CA LYS A 94 -25.32 -79.57 -19.49
C LYS A 94 -25.50 -78.36 -18.58
N GLU A 95 -26.03 -78.55 -17.36
CA GLU A 95 -26.18 -77.47 -16.39
C GLU A 95 -24.82 -76.89 -15.99
N ARG A 96 -23.82 -77.74 -15.77
CA ARG A 96 -22.43 -77.33 -15.54
C ARG A 96 -21.89 -76.49 -16.70
N ASP A 97 -22.11 -76.91 -17.94
CA ASP A 97 -21.61 -76.19 -19.13
C ASP A 97 -22.32 -74.84 -19.31
N GLN A 98 -23.62 -74.77 -19.01
CA GLN A 98 -24.39 -73.52 -19.01
C GLN A 98 -23.93 -72.54 -17.90
N LEU A 99 -23.69 -73.06 -16.69
CA LEU A 99 -23.11 -72.30 -15.58
C LEU A 99 -21.71 -71.81 -15.94
N GLN A 100 -20.87 -72.66 -16.55
CA GLN A 100 -19.54 -72.31 -17.00
C GLN A 100 -19.56 -71.21 -18.06
N ALA A 101 -20.50 -71.27 -19.02
CA ALA A 101 -20.69 -70.23 -20.02
C ALA A 101 -21.13 -68.90 -19.37
N SER A 102 -22.03 -68.96 -18.39
CA SER A 102 -22.52 -67.78 -17.66
C SER A 102 -21.40 -67.13 -16.82
N ILE A 103 -20.58 -67.94 -16.13
CA ILE A 103 -19.39 -67.49 -15.40
C ILE A 103 -18.39 -66.82 -16.37
N THR A 104 -18.22 -67.38 -17.57
CA THR A 104 -17.32 -66.81 -18.58
C THR A 104 -17.83 -65.46 -19.10
N ASN A 105 -19.14 -65.29 -19.28
CA ASN A 105 -19.73 -64.02 -19.70
C ASN A 105 -19.64 -62.95 -18.59
N LEU A 106 -19.97 -63.30 -17.34
CA LEU A 106 -19.83 -62.39 -16.20
C LEU A 106 -18.36 -61.97 -16.00
N ALA A 107 -17.40 -62.86 -16.24
CA ALA A 107 -15.98 -62.50 -16.21
C ALA A 107 -15.63 -61.45 -17.28
N LYS A 108 -16.17 -61.58 -18.50
CA LYS A 108 -15.98 -60.58 -19.56
C LYS A 108 -16.60 -59.22 -19.19
N GLU A 109 -17.82 -59.21 -18.65
CA GLU A 109 -18.48 -57.97 -18.20
C GLU A 109 -17.70 -57.30 -17.07
N ARG A 110 -17.21 -58.07 -16.10
CA ARG A 110 -16.33 -57.59 -15.04
C ARG A 110 -15.08 -56.94 -15.62
N ASP A 111 -14.41 -57.60 -16.56
CA ASP A 111 -13.18 -57.10 -17.16
C ASP A 111 -13.44 -55.80 -17.97
N GLN A 112 -14.57 -55.72 -18.66
CA GLN A 112 -15.01 -54.49 -19.36
C GLN A 112 -15.30 -53.34 -18.38
N LEU A 113 -16.02 -53.61 -17.29
CA LEU A 113 -16.30 -52.61 -16.24
C LEU A 113 -15.01 -52.15 -15.57
N GLN A 114 -14.07 -53.06 -15.34
CA GLN A 114 -12.78 -52.74 -14.78
C GLN A 114 -11.97 -51.84 -15.72
N ALA A 115 -11.97 -52.14 -17.03
CA ALA A 115 -11.35 -51.27 -18.03
C ALA A 115 -12.01 -49.88 -18.06
N SER A 116 -13.35 -49.81 -18.03
CA SER A 116 -14.08 -48.53 -17.96
C SER A 116 -13.73 -47.72 -16.70
N ASN A 117 -13.69 -48.36 -15.53
CA ASN A 117 -13.29 -47.71 -14.28
C ASN A 117 -11.85 -47.19 -14.32
N THR A 118 -10.91 -47.93 -14.95
CA THR A 118 -9.54 -47.42 -15.13
C THR A 118 -9.47 -46.19 -16.04
N ASN A 119 -10.35 -46.10 -17.05
CA ASN A 119 -10.41 -44.92 -17.92
C ASN A 119 -11.02 -43.72 -17.20
N LEU A 120 -12.13 -43.90 -16.48
CA LEU A 120 -12.75 -42.85 -15.67
C LEU A 120 -11.79 -42.32 -14.59
N ALA A 121 -10.97 -43.19 -13.99
CA ALA A 121 -9.93 -42.75 -13.05
C ALA A 121 -8.91 -41.82 -13.73
N LYS A 122 -8.47 -42.15 -14.95
CA LYS A 122 -7.56 -41.28 -15.73
C LYS A 122 -8.20 -39.94 -16.06
N GLU A 123 -9.46 -39.93 -16.50
CA GLU A 123 -10.20 -38.69 -16.80
C GLU A 123 -10.36 -37.80 -15.56
N ARG A 124 -10.68 -38.40 -14.40
CA ARG A 124 -10.76 -37.71 -13.11
C ARG A 124 -9.41 -37.06 -12.77
N ASP A 125 -8.31 -37.81 -12.90
CA ASP A 125 -6.97 -37.31 -12.57
C ASP A 125 -6.56 -36.16 -13.51
N GLN A 126 -6.92 -36.23 -14.80
CA GLN A 126 -6.73 -35.14 -15.77
C GLN A 126 -7.54 -33.89 -15.42
N LEU A 127 -8.82 -34.05 -15.05
CA LEU A 127 -9.66 -32.94 -14.61
C LEU A 127 -9.14 -32.30 -13.33
N GLN A 128 -8.64 -33.10 -12.38
CA GLN A 128 -8.06 -32.62 -11.14
C GLN A 128 -6.76 -31.82 -11.39
N ALA A 129 -5.93 -32.26 -12.34
CA ALA A 129 -4.76 -31.50 -12.78
C ALA A 129 -5.17 -30.17 -13.44
N SER A 130 -6.19 -30.17 -14.30
CA SER A 130 -6.72 -28.96 -14.94
C SER A 130 -7.27 -27.96 -13.92
N ASN A 131 -8.05 -28.43 -12.94
CA ASN A 131 -8.58 -27.59 -11.86
C ASN A 131 -7.48 -26.97 -11.00
N THR A 132 -6.41 -27.73 -10.72
CA THR A 132 -5.25 -27.21 -10.00
C THR A 132 -4.55 -26.11 -10.78
N ASN A 133 -4.43 -26.26 -12.10
CA ASN A 133 -3.86 -25.23 -12.97
C ASN A 133 -4.75 -23.98 -13.08
N LEU A 134 -6.08 -24.14 -13.14
CA LEU A 134 -7.01 -23.02 -13.12
C LEU A 134 -6.98 -22.25 -11.79
N ALA A 135 -6.87 -22.95 -10.66
CA ALA A 135 -6.68 -22.32 -9.36
C ALA A 135 -5.42 -21.44 -9.33
N LYS A 136 -4.28 -21.96 -9.84
CA LYS A 136 -3.04 -21.18 -9.97
C LYS A 136 -3.21 -19.92 -10.83
N LYS A 137 -3.88 -20.03 -11.98
CA LYS A 137 -4.16 -18.88 -12.87
C LYS A 137 -5.06 -17.84 -12.20
N ARG A 138 -6.08 -18.29 -11.46
CA ARG A 138 -6.97 -17.42 -10.68
C ARG A 138 -6.18 -16.64 -9.64
N ASP A 139 -5.31 -17.31 -8.90
CA ASP A 139 -4.52 -16.67 -7.84
C ASP A 139 -3.51 -15.66 -8.43
N GLN A 140 -2.92 -15.96 -9.60
CA GLN A 140 -2.08 -15.02 -10.35
C GLN A 140 -2.85 -13.77 -10.80
N LEU A 141 -4.05 -13.95 -11.37
CA LEU A 141 -4.90 -12.83 -11.78
C LEU A 141 -5.34 -11.99 -10.58
N GLN A 142 -5.66 -12.62 -9.45
CA GLN A 142 -6.02 -11.92 -8.22
C GLN A 142 -4.85 -11.08 -7.68
N ALA A 143 -3.62 -11.60 -7.73
CA ALA A 143 -2.42 -10.85 -7.37
C ALA A 143 -2.20 -9.65 -8.30
N SER A 144 -2.34 -9.84 -9.61
CA SER A 144 -2.23 -8.75 -10.59
C SER A 144 -3.29 -7.68 -10.38
N ASN A 145 -4.55 -8.07 -10.15
CA ASN A 145 -5.63 -7.12 -9.87
C ASN A 145 -5.40 -6.32 -8.59
N THR A 146 -4.86 -6.96 -7.55
CA THR A 146 -4.49 -6.27 -6.30
C THR A 146 -3.41 -5.22 -6.54
N ASN A 147 -2.44 -5.48 -7.40
CA ASN A 147 -1.41 -4.51 -7.76
C ASN A 147 -1.97 -3.34 -8.58
N LEU A 148 -2.82 -3.62 -9.58
CA LEU A 148 -3.47 -2.58 -10.37
C LEU A 148 -4.35 -1.65 -9.53
N VAL A 149 -5.04 -2.19 -8.51
CA VAL A 149 -5.80 -1.37 -7.55
C VAL A 149 -4.87 -0.41 -6.79
N LYS A 150 -3.71 -0.89 -6.33
CA LYS A 150 -2.73 -0.04 -5.64
C LYS A 150 -2.20 1.08 -6.57
N GLU A 151 -1.87 0.76 -7.81
CA GLU A 151 -1.41 1.75 -8.79
C GLU A 151 -2.49 2.79 -9.10
N ARG A 152 -3.74 2.36 -9.25
CA ARG A 152 -4.89 3.25 -9.43
C ARG A 152 -5.04 4.20 -8.24
N ASP A 153 -4.94 3.69 -7.01
CA ASP A 153 -5.11 4.51 -5.80
C ASP A 153 -3.96 5.52 -5.63
N GLN A 154 -2.74 5.13 -6.01
CA GLN A 154 -1.59 6.04 -6.08
C GLN A 154 -1.80 7.14 -7.12
N LEU A 155 -2.28 6.78 -8.32
CA LEU A 155 -2.56 7.74 -9.38
C LEU A 155 -3.68 8.70 -8.98
N GLN A 156 -4.74 8.20 -8.35
CA GLN A 156 -5.82 9.01 -7.80
C GLN A 156 -5.29 10.03 -6.79
N THR A 157 -4.39 9.60 -5.91
CA THR A 157 -3.74 10.50 -4.94
C THR A 157 -2.95 11.61 -5.65
N SER A 158 -2.13 11.25 -6.64
CA SER A 158 -1.38 12.22 -7.45
C SER A 158 -2.30 13.22 -8.16
N TYR A 159 -3.39 12.74 -8.77
CA TYR A 159 -4.39 13.58 -9.43
C TYR A 159 -5.02 14.60 -8.47
N THR A 160 -5.39 14.17 -7.25
CA THR A 160 -5.98 15.07 -6.26
C THR A 160 -4.99 16.14 -5.76
N ASN A 161 -3.71 15.81 -5.67
CA ASN A 161 -2.68 16.78 -5.30
C ASN A 161 -2.46 17.80 -6.42
N LEU A 162 -2.38 17.34 -7.68
CA LEU A 162 -2.24 18.22 -8.82
C LEU A 162 -3.43 19.17 -8.98
N ALA A 163 -4.65 18.72 -8.68
CA ALA A 163 -5.82 19.58 -8.65
C ALA A 163 -5.70 20.70 -7.60
N LYS A 164 -5.18 20.39 -6.40
CA LYS A 164 -4.93 21.40 -5.36
C LYS A 164 -3.86 22.41 -5.79
N GLU A 165 -2.76 21.95 -6.39
CA GLU A 165 -1.70 22.83 -6.90
C GLU A 165 -2.22 23.76 -8.00
N ARG A 166 -3.05 23.25 -8.91
CA ARG A 166 -3.72 24.06 -9.94
C ARG A 166 -4.60 25.15 -9.30
N ASP A 167 -5.39 24.82 -8.29
CA ASP A 167 -6.29 25.77 -7.63
C ASP A 167 -5.50 26.84 -6.85
N GLN A 168 -4.37 26.46 -6.24
CA GLN A 168 -3.42 27.40 -5.62
C GLN A 168 -2.79 28.34 -6.65
N LEU A 169 -2.35 27.81 -7.80
CA LEU A 169 -1.78 28.62 -8.87
C LEU A 169 -2.81 29.59 -9.46
N GLN A 170 -4.04 29.14 -9.64
CA GLN A 170 -5.16 29.99 -10.08
C GLN A 170 -5.37 31.15 -9.11
N THR A 171 -5.33 30.88 -7.80
CA THR A 171 -5.45 31.92 -6.77
C THR A 171 -4.31 32.94 -6.88
N SER A 172 -3.06 32.48 -7.00
CA SER A 172 -1.90 33.36 -7.18
C SER A 172 -2.03 34.24 -8.43
N TYR A 173 -2.45 33.66 -9.56
CA TYR A 173 -2.67 34.39 -10.81
C TYR A 173 -3.72 35.50 -10.66
N THR A 174 -4.83 35.22 -9.97
CA THR A 174 -5.88 36.24 -9.74
C THR A 174 -5.42 37.39 -8.85
N ASN A 175 -4.54 37.13 -7.88
CA ASN A 175 -3.96 38.17 -7.03
C ASN A 175 -2.97 39.04 -7.81
N LEU A 176 -2.11 38.43 -8.61
CA LEU A 176 -1.16 39.17 -9.45
C LEU A 176 -1.87 40.06 -10.48
N ALA A 177 -3.00 39.60 -11.03
CA ALA A 177 -3.83 40.43 -11.91
C ALA A 177 -4.35 41.68 -11.19
N LYS A 178 -4.79 41.56 -9.93
CA LYS A 178 -5.24 42.71 -9.11
C LYS A 178 -4.09 43.69 -8.83
N GLU A 179 -2.92 43.19 -8.47
CA GLU A 179 -1.73 44.04 -8.23
C GLU A 179 -1.32 44.80 -9.49
N ARG A 180 -1.33 44.13 -10.65
CA ARG A 180 -1.08 44.77 -11.94
C ARG A 180 -2.06 45.91 -12.20
N ASP A 181 -3.36 45.67 -11.99
CA ASP A 181 -4.40 46.67 -12.24
C ASP A 181 -4.26 47.87 -11.28
N GLN A 182 -3.89 47.62 -10.02
CA GLN A 182 -3.58 48.67 -9.04
C GLN A 182 -2.36 49.51 -9.44
N LEU A 183 -1.27 48.87 -9.89
CA LEU A 183 -0.08 49.57 -10.36
C LEU A 183 -0.38 50.40 -11.61
N GLN A 184 -1.20 49.87 -12.52
CA GLN A 184 -1.62 50.60 -13.72
C GLN A 184 -2.44 51.85 -13.36
N ALA A 185 -3.33 51.76 -12.38
CA ALA A 185 -4.07 52.92 -11.87
C ALA A 185 -3.14 53.96 -11.25
N SER A 186 -2.17 53.54 -10.43
CA SER A 186 -1.17 54.43 -9.83
C SER A 186 -0.32 55.15 -10.88
N ASN A 187 0.17 54.44 -11.89
CA ASN A 187 0.92 55.02 -13.01
C ASN A 187 0.10 56.03 -13.81
N THR A 188 -1.20 55.79 -13.97
CA THR A 188 -2.10 56.73 -14.64
C THR A 188 -2.25 58.03 -13.84
N ASN A 189 -2.28 57.95 -12.50
CA ASN A 189 -2.35 59.13 -11.64
C ASN A 189 -1.04 59.92 -11.65
N LEU A 190 0.11 59.23 -11.53
CA LEU A 190 1.43 59.87 -11.61
C LEU A 190 1.65 60.56 -12.97
N ALA A 191 1.15 59.99 -14.06
CA ALA A 191 1.20 60.64 -15.36
C ALA A 191 0.43 61.97 -15.36
N LYS A 192 -0.76 62.02 -14.73
CA LYS A 192 -1.56 63.26 -14.61
C LYS A 192 -0.83 64.31 -13.76
N GLU A 193 -0.25 63.92 -12.63
CA GLU A 193 0.51 64.84 -11.77
C GLU A 193 1.73 65.40 -12.49
N ARG A 194 2.47 64.54 -13.22
CA ARG A 194 3.59 64.97 -14.07
C ARG A 194 3.13 66.01 -15.09
N ASP A 195 2.03 65.75 -15.79
CA ASP A 195 1.53 66.66 -16.82
C ASP A 195 1.07 68.01 -16.22
N GLN A 196 0.49 67.99 -15.02
CA GLN A 196 0.14 69.20 -14.26
C GLN A 196 1.39 70.01 -13.86
N LEU A 197 2.42 69.35 -13.34
CA LEU A 197 3.69 69.99 -12.97
C LEU A 197 4.41 70.56 -14.21
N GLN A 198 4.38 69.83 -15.33
CA GLN A 198 4.91 70.29 -16.62
C GLN A 198 4.22 71.58 -17.08
N ALA A 199 2.89 71.65 -16.96
CA ALA A 199 2.11 72.84 -17.30
C ALA A 199 2.47 74.03 -16.39
N SER A 200 2.58 73.79 -15.08
CA SER A 200 2.99 74.81 -14.11
C SER A 200 4.39 75.37 -14.41
N ASN A 201 5.37 74.48 -14.66
CA ASN A 201 6.72 74.88 -15.03
C ASN A 201 6.78 75.69 -16.33
N THR A 202 5.93 75.34 -17.30
CA THR A 202 5.81 76.09 -18.56
C THR A 202 5.27 77.50 -18.32
N ASN A 203 4.33 77.67 -17.40
CA ASN A 203 3.80 78.99 -17.05
C ASN A 203 4.83 79.83 -16.28
N LEU A 204 5.51 79.25 -15.29
CA LEU A 204 6.59 79.92 -14.56
C LEU A 204 7.74 80.33 -15.48
N ALA A 205 8.07 79.51 -16.48
CA ALA A 205 9.04 79.88 -17.51
C ALA A 205 8.61 81.13 -18.28
N LYS A 206 7.34 81.22 -18.69
CA LYS A 206 6.79 82.41 -19.39
C LYS A 206 6.81 83.65 -18.51
N GLU A 207 6.48 83.51 -17.22
CA GLU A 207 6.53 84.61 -16.25
C GLU A 207 7.96 85.12 -16.07
N ARG A 208 8.92 84.21 -15.85
CA ARG A 208 10.34 84.54 -15.78
C ARG A 208 10.80 85.27 -17.04
N ASP A 209 10.48 84.76 -18.22
CA ASP A 209 10.92 85.37 -19.48
C ASP A 209 10.29 86.77 -19.67
N THR A 210 9.06 86.95 -19.17
CA THR A 210 8.38 88.25 -19.16
C THR A 210 9.03 89.23 -18.19
N LEU A 211 9.38 88.80 -16.99
CA LEU A 211 10.10 89.61 -16.01
C LEU A 211 11.48 89.98 -16.51
N GLN A 212 12.19 89.04 -17.14
CA GLN A 212 13.49 89.27 -17.74
C GLN A 212 13.43 90.36 -18.81
N ARG A 213 12.41 90.33 -19.67
CA ARG A 213 12.19 91.35 -20.70
C ARG A 213 11.94 92.73 -20.08
N LYS A 214 11.05 92.80 -19.08
CA LYS A 214 10.76 94.05 -18.36
C LYS A 214 12.01 94.62 -17.67
N LEU A 215 12.87 93.75 -17.12
CA LEU A 215 14.12 94.15 -16.51
C LEU A 215 15.08 94.76 -17.55
N SER A 216 15.22 94.13 -18.72
CA SER A 216 16.04 94.67 -19.82
C SER A 216 15.49 95.98 -20.38
N GLU A 217 14.16 96.12 -20.49
CA GLU A 217 13.51 97.37 -20.90
C GLU A 217 13.76 98.49 -19.87
N LEU A 218 13.63 98.18 -18.58
CA LEU A 218 13.87 99.12 -17.50
C LEU A 218 15.34 99.57 -17.47
N ASP A 219 16.27 98.62 -17.56
CA ASP A 219 17.71 98.90 -17.60
C ASP A 219 18.07 99.79 -18.80
N GLY A 220 17.53 99.48 -19.99
CA GLY A 220 17.69 100.32 -21.19
C GLY A 220 17.15 101.74 -21.01
N ASN A 221 15.99 101.89 -20.36
CA ASN A 221 15.38 103.20 -20.09
C ASN A 221 16.19 104.01 -19.07
N ILE A 222 16.67 103.38 -18.00
CA ILE A 222 17.52 104.00 -16.97
C ILE A 222 18.82 104.49 -17.60
N ASN A 223 19.50 103.62 -18.36
CA ASN A 223 20.77 103.94 -19.02
C ASN A 223 20.61 105.07 -20.05
N LYS A 224 19.50 105.10 -20.81
CA LYS A 224 19.21 106.20 -21.76
C LYS A 224 19.05 107.56 -21.07
N ALA A 225 18.56 107.58 -19.83
CA ALA A 225 18.42 108.80 -19.03
C ALA A 225 19.73 109.26 -18.38
N GLY A 226 20.84 108.53 -18.58
CA GLY A 226 22.14 108.83 -17.95
C GLY A 226 22.27 108.34 -16.50
N TRP A 227 21.28 107.58 -16.02
CA TRP A 227 21.32 106.92 -14.72
C TRP A 227 21.85 105.50 -14.88
N MET A 228 22.43 104.94 -13.83
CA MET A 228 22.98 103.58 -13.82
C MET A 228 22.29 102.80 -12.69
N TYR A 229 21.75 101.63 -13.02
CA TYR A 229 21.13 100.76 -12.03
C TYR A 229 22.17 99.84 -11.39
N PHE A 230 22.17 99.75 -10.06
CA PHE A 230 22.92 98.74 -9.33
C PHE A 230 22.14 98.26 -8.12
N ARG A 231 21.97 96.94 -8.04
CA ARG A 231 21.19 96.21 -7.02
C ARG A 231 19.75 96.67 -6.89
N SER A 232 19.46 97.65 -6.05
CA SER A 232 18.11 98.18 -5.78
C SER A 232 18.07 99.71 -5.80
N SER A 233 19.13 100.33 -6.31
CA SER A 233 19.33 101.78 -6.34
C SER A 233 19.74 102.23 -7.74
N ILE A 234 19.46 103.49 -8.05
CA ILE A 234 19.90 104.15 -9.29
C ILE A 234 20.88 105.27 -8.96
N TYR A 235 21.93 105.39 -9.78
CA TYR A 235 23.05 106.28 -9.54
C TYR A 235 23.23 107.21 -10.74
N TYR A 236 23.58 108.46 -10.48
CA TYR A 236 23.87 109.45 -11.52
C TYR A 236 25.22 110.10 -11.23
N MET A 237 26.12 110.06 -12.20
CA MET A 237 27.42 110.73 -12.12
C MET A 237 27.32 112.06 -12.85
N SER A 238 27.40 113.17 -12.10
CA SER A 238 27.38 114.50 -12.70
C SER A 238 28.65 114.74 -13.53
N THR A 239 28.49 115.36 -14.70
CA THR A 239 29.60 115.86 -15.52
C THR A 239 30.02 117.28 -15.17
N GLU A 240 29.28 117.95 -14.28
CA GLU A 240 29.51 119.34 -13.88
C GLU A 240 30.29 119.41 -12.55
N LYS A 241 31.27 120.33 -12.47
CA LYS A 241 32.00 120.62 -11.24
C LYS A 241 31.25 121.64 -10.39
N LYS A 242 30.89 121.27 -9.17
CA LYS A 242 30.15 122.10 -8.19
C LYS A 242 30.75 121.94 -6.80
N SER A 243 30.47 122.86 -5.88
CA SER A 243 30.78 122.63 -4.45
C SER A 243 29.93 121.49 -3.89
N TRP A 244 30.27 120.95 -2.71
CA TRP A 244 29.50 119.87 -2.08
C TRP A 244 28.02 120.27 -1.88
N THR A 245 27.77 121.48 -1.36
CA THR A 245 26.42 122.00 -1.12
C THR A 245 25.61 122.16 -2.40
N GLU A 246 26.22 122.73 -3.46
CA GLU A 246 25.57 122.87 -4.77
C GLU A 246 25.32 121.50 -5.43
N SER A 247 26.25 120.56 -5.30
CA SER A 247 26.11 119.19 -5.81
C SER A 247 24.96 118.47 -5.12
N ARG A 248 24.85 118.61 -3.80
CA ARG A 248 23.72 118.05 -3.04
C ARG A 248 22.39 118.64 -3.47
N GLN A 249 22.34 119.96 -3.66
CA GLN A 249 21.12 120.62 -4.14
C GLN A 249 20.76 120.16 -5.56
N ASP A 250 21.74 119.96 -6.44
CA ASP A 250 21.53 119.42 -7.78
C ASP A 250 20.96 118.00 -7.74
N CYS A 251 21.50 117.11 -6.90
CA CYS A 251 20.95 115.79 -6.67
C CYS A 251 19.50 115.86 -6.18
N LYS A 252 19.19 116.74 -5.21
CA LYS A 252 17.83 116.95 -4.69
C LYS A 252 16.85 117.45 -5.74
N ASN A 253 17.29 118.38 -6.60
CA ASN A 253 16.48 118.87 -7.71
C ASN A 253 16.15 117.77 -8.73
N LYS A 254 16.99 116.72 -8.82
CA LYS A 254 16.76 115.53 -9.63
C LYS A 254 15.99 114.42 -8.89
N GLY A 255 15.52 114.67 -7.67
CA GLY A 255 14.79 113.69 -6.85
C GLY A 255 15.69 112.64 -6.18
N ALA A 256 16.99 112.90 -6.06
CA ALA A 256 17.98 112.04 -5.40
C ALA A 256 18.70 112.79 -4.26
N ASP A 257 19.68 112.16 -3.62
CA ASP A 257 20.64 112.83 -2.72
C ASP A 257 22.05 112.29 -3.05
N LEU A 258 23.10 112.90 -2.51
CA LEU A 258 24.46 112.39 -2.70
C LEU A 258 24.59 110.97 -2.13
N VAL A 259 25.35 110.12 -2.82
CA VAL A 259 25.43 108.69 -2.52
C VAL A 259 25.94 108.41 -1.09
N ILE A 260 25.25 107.52 -0.39
CA ILE A 260 25.70 106.91 0.86
C ILE A 260 26.25 105.53 0.51
N ILE A 261 27.44 105.21 1.00
CA ILE A 261 28.08 103.92 0.70
C ILE A 261 27.89 102.99 1.90
N ASN A 262 27.04 101.98 1.75
CA ASN A 262 26.64 101.06 2.82
C ASN A 262 27.21 99.65 2.69
N SER A 263 27.90 99.34 1.59
CA SER A 263 28.48 98.03 1.36
C SER A 263 29.76 98.11 0.54
N ARG A 264 30.60 97.08 0.66
CA ARG A 264 31.80 96.94 -0.16
C ARG A 264 31.46 96.89 -1.66
N GLU A 265 30.39 96.17 -2.03
CA GLU A 265 30.01 96.07 -3.44
C GLU A 265 29.49 97.39 -3.99
N GLU A 266 28.83 98.22 -3.18
CA GLU A 266 28.45 99.58 -3.55
C GLU A 266 29.67 100.49 -3.70
N GLN A 267 30.68 100.39 -2.81
CA GLN A 267 31.95 101.10 -2.96
C GLN A 267 32.64 100.72 -4.28
N GLU A 268 32.74 99.42 -4.59
CA GLU A 268 33.34 98.91 -5.83
C GLU A 268 32.57 99.41 -7.07
N PHE A 269 31.24 99.43 -7.01
CA PHE A 269 30.40 99.98 -8.08
C PHE A 269 30.61 101.49 -8.28
N VAL A 270 30.61 102.28 -7.20
CA VAL A 270 30.85 103.74 -7.25
C VAL A 270 32.23 104.03 -7.82
N GLU A 271 33.26 103.25 -7.45
CA GLU A 271 34.60 103.38 -8.02
C GLU A 271 34.64 103.05 -9.52
N MET A 272 33.94 101.99 -9.93
CA MET A 272 33.84 101.60 -11.33
C MET A 272 33.19 102.69 -12.19
N ILE A 273 32.08 103.30 -11.74
CA ILE A 273 31.39 104.36 -12.51
C ILE A 273 32.19 105.67 -12.53
N ARG A 274 32.96 105.95 -11.48
CA ARG A 274 33.79 107.14 -11.32
C ARG A 274 35.03 107.12 -12.20
N LYS A 275 35.56 105.93 -12.54
CA LYS A 275 36.72 105.74 -13.43
C LYS A 275 37.93 106.60 -13.05
N GLY A 276 38.18 106.75 -11.75
CA GLY A 276 39.29 107.55 -11.21
C GLY A 276 39.07 109.07 -11.19
N GLN A 277 37.89 109.57 -11.57
CA GLN A 277 37.54 110.98 -11.44
C GLN A 277 37.24 111.34 -9.97
N GLU A 278 37.32 112.62 -9.60
CA GLU A 278 36.84 113.07 -8.29
C GLU A 278 35.33 113.34 -8.38
N ALA A 279 34.58 112.83 -7.40
CA ALA A 279 33.12 113.01 -7.33
C ALA A 279 32.71 113.23 -5.87
N TRP A 280 31.76 114.15 -5.65
CA TRP A 280 31.19 114.34 -4.32
C TRP A 280 30.30 113.17 -3.94
N ILE A 281 30.48 112.67 -2.72
CA ILE A 281 29.62 111.68 -2.08
C ILE A 281 28.89 112.31 -0.88
N GLY A 282 27.95 111.57 -0.30
CA GLY A 282 27.10 112.07 0.78
C GLY A 282 27.80 112.25 2.13
N LEU A 283 29.10 112.01 2.23
CA LEU A 283 29.86 112.15 3.46
C LEU A 283 30.38 113.59 3.61
N SER A 284 30.08 114.26 4.72
CA SER A 284 30.63 115.60 5.03
C SER A 284 30.77 115.85 6.53
N ASP A 285 31.61 116.82 6.88
CA ASP A 285 31.82 117.34 8.24
C ASP A 285 31.39 118.83 8.38
N ILE A 286 30.64 119.36 7.40
CA ILE A 286 30.26 120.78 7.31
C ILE A 286 29.52 121.32 8.54
N ASN A 287 28.82 120.45 9.27
CA ASN A 287 28.05 120.81 10.46
C ASN A 287 28.88 120.72 11.76
N GLN A 288 29.97 119.97 11.77
CA GLN A 288 30.85 119.79 12.92
C GLN A 288 32.21 119.27 12.43
N GLU A 289 33.26 120.09 12.60
CA GLU A 289 34.63 119.73 12.26
C GLU A 289 35.04 118.43 13.01
N ASN A 290 35.60 117.46 12.27
CA ASN A 290 35.87 116.08 12.71
C ASN A 290 34.64 115.19 13.03
N GLY A 291 33.43 115.65 12.72
CA GLY A 291 32.17 114.93 12.93
C GLY A 291 31.55 114.42 11.62
N TRP A 292 32.25 113.55 10.89
CA TRP A 292 31.79 113.02 9.60
C TRP A 292 30.41 112.34 9.69
N LYS A 293 29.47 112.86 8.91
CA LYS A 293 28.10 112.32 8.79
C LYS A 293 27.70 112.17 7.33
N TRP A 294 26.90 111.16 7.06
CA TRP A 294 26.23 110.97 5.79
C TRP A 294 25.06 111.96 5.65
N VAL A 295 24.58 112.15 4.41
CA VAL A 295 23.47 113.06 4.10
C VAL A 295 22.15 112.70 4.80
N ASP A 296 21.99 111.47 5.28
CA ASP A 296 20.87 110.98 6.09
C ASP A 296 21.04 111.21 7.61
N GLY A 297 22.20 111.74 8.03
CA GLY A 297 22.53 112.01 9.43
C GLY A 297 23.22 110.86 10.16
N SER A 298 23.40 109.69 9.54
CA SER A 298 24.16 108.58 10.12
C SER A 298 25.66 108.90 10.21
N THR A 299 26.34 108.34 11.21
CA THR A 299 27.79 108.53 11.40
C THR A 299 28.59 107.57 10.54
N LEU A 300 29.79 107.97 10.11
CA LEU A 300 30.71 107.07 9.42
C LEU A 300 31.07 105.86 10.32
N ASN A 301 30.79 104.65 9.86
CA ASN A 301 31.21 103.43 10.54
C ASN A 301 32.58 103.00 9.98
N THR A 302 33.61 102.92 10.84
CA THR A 302 35.00 102.65 10.46
C THR A 302 35.46 101.22 10.78
N ARG A 303 34.59 100.22 10.64
CA ARG A 303 34.93 98.80 10.88
C ARG A 303 35.35 98.07 9.62
#